data_AF-A0A6B3NVR2-F1
#
_entry.id   AF-A0A6B3NVR2-F1
#
_cell.length_a   1.000
_cell.length_b   1.000
_cell.length_c   1.000
_cell.angle_alpha   90.00
_cell.angle_beta   90.00
_cell.angle_gamma   90.00
#
_symmetry.space_group_name_H-M   'P 1'
#
loop_
_entity.id
_entity.type
_entity.pdbx_description
1 polymer ?
#
loop_
_entity_poly.entity_id
_entity_poly.type
_entity_poly.pdbx_seq_one_letter_code
_entity_poly.pdbx_strand_id
1 'polypeptide(L)'
;MEKHVIGLERRNLAELEVVERLAAAIGTVAFEAEVSLLLRLHTVDPECAIQSISRFIHPSLIGMSDVPFLVLQRLADELVEREPALLQRPSFRCRNDHETALPLELWFAIVRHAREYFDPAESDAAFLVARLREGFTSEEAFRSLIASKRSK
;
A
#
# COMPACT_ATOMS: atom_id res chain seq x y z
N MET A 1 11.39 22.86 4.28
CA MET A 1 11.56 21.40 4.35
C MET A 1 10.27 20.86 4.93
N GLU A 2 9.51 20.09 4.17
CA GLU A 2 8.26 19.50 4.66
C GLU A 2 8.61 18.54 5.81
N LYS A 3 8.05 18.77 7.00
CA LYS A 3 8.28 17.91 8.15
C LYS A 3 7.33 16.71 8.01
N HIS A 4 7.80 15.50 8.33
CA HIS A 4 6.97 14.27 8.42
C HIS A 4 6.46 13.68 7.09
N VAL A 5 7.28 13.65 6.04
CA VAL A 5 6.98 12.86 4.82
C VAL A 5 7.69 11.51 4.90
N ILE A 6 6.96 10.42 4.68
CA ILE A 6 7.46 9.05 4.61
C ILE A 6 7.29 8.57 3.17
N GLY A 7 8.36 8.13 2.52
CA GLY A 7 8.32 7.55 1.19
C GLY A 7 8.06 6.04 1.20
N LEU A 8 7.88 5.46 0.02
CA LEU A 8 7.99 4.02 -0.17
C LEU A 8 9.47 3.61 -0.15
N GLU A 9 9.83 2.76 0.80
CA GLU A 9 11.19 2.33 1.08
C GLU A 9 11.22 0.83 1.39
N ARG A 10 12.41 0.23 1.42
CA ARG A 10 12.55 -1.20 1.72
C ARG A 10 11.94 -1.58 3.09
N ARG A 11 11.93 -0.66 4.06
CA ARG A 11 11.42 -0.92 5.41
C ARG A 11 9.89 -1.03 5.50
N ASN A 12 9.15 -0.42 4.58
CA ASN A 12 7.68 -0.44 4.54
C ASN A 12 7.14 -1.16 3.28
N LEU A 13 7.98 -1.95 2.60
CA LEU A 13 7.59 -2.73 1.43
C LEU A 13 6.42 -3.69 1.72
N ALA A 14 6.38 -4.28 2.91
CA ALA A 14 5.29 -5.16 3.31
C ALA A 14 3.92 -4.46 3.40
N GLU A 15 3.90 -3.14 3.67
CA GLU A 15 2.69 -2.33 3.67
C GLU A 15 2.19 -2.10 2.23
N LEU A 16 3.12 -1.85 1.30
CA LEU A 16 2.80 -1.77 -0.11
C LEU A 16 2.23 -3.09 -0.64
N GLU A 17 2.95 -4.19 -0.42
CA GLU A 17 2.58 -5.51 -0.94
C GLU A 17 1.18 -5.97 -0.47
N VAL A 18 0.80 -5.68 0.77
CA VAL A 18 -0.52 -6.10 1.28
C VAL A 18 -1.65 -5.30 0.64
N VAL A 19 -1.44 -4.00 0.39
CA VAL A 19 -2.43 -3.15 -0.29
C VAL A 19 -2.59 -3.57 -1.75
N GLU A 20 -1.49 -3.85 -2.44
CA GLU A 20 -1.54 -4.33 -3.83
C GLU A 20 -2.20 -5.71 -3.94
N ARG A 21 -1.94 -6.59 -2.97
CA ARG A 21 -2.58 -7.90 -2.89
C ARG A 21 -4.09 -7.78 -2.68
N LEU A 22 -4.52 -6.86 -1.82
CA LEU A 22 -5.94 -6.56 -1.65
C LEU A 22 -6.56 -6.14 -2.99
N ALA A 23 -6.00 -5.11 -3.63
CA ALA A 23 -6.49 -4.62 -4.91
C ALA A 23 -6.59 -5.72 -5.99
N ALA A 24 -5.58 -6.60 -6.06
CA ALA A 24 -5.57 -7.73 -6.98
C ALA A 24 -6.64 -8.79 -6.64
N ALA A 25 -6.93 -9.01 -5.36
CA ALA A 25 -7.85 -10.06 -4.92
C ALA A 25 -9.33 -9.67 -5.02
N ILE A 26 -9.68 -8.44 -4.63
CA ILE A 26 -11.08 -7.96 -4.68
C ILE A 26 -11.42 -7.25 -6.00
N GLY A 27 -10.40 -6.91 -6.78
CA GLY A 27 -10.54 -6.17 -8.03
C GLY A 27 -10.72 -4.67 -7.82
N THR A 28 -10.46 -3.90 -8.88
CA THR A 28 -10.36 -2.43 -8.83
C THR A 28 -11.60 -1.75 -8.26
N VAL A 29 -12.79 -2.15 -8.71
CA VAL A 29 -14.05 -1.49 -8.32
C VAL A 29 -14.34 -1.68 -6.83
N ALA A 30 -14.13 -2.89 -6.31
CA ALA A 30 -14.32 -3.16 -4.89
C ALA A 30 -13.25 -2.47 -4.04
N PHE A 31 -12.00 -2.51 -4.49
CA PHE A 31 -10.90 -1.80 -3.83
C PHE A 31 -11.15 -0.31 -3.71
N GLU A 32 -11.57 0.34 -4.80
CA GLU A 32 -11.95 1.76 -4.80
C GLU A 32 -13.09 2.05 -3.82
N ALA A 33 -14.15 1.23 -3.81
CA ALA A 33 -15.26 1.39 -2.88
C ALA A 33 -14.82 1.29 -1.40
N GLU A 34 -13.92 0.35 -1.08
CA GLU A 34 -13.39 0.16 0.27
C GLU A 34 -12.50 1.32 0.72
N VAL A 35 -11.56 1.76 -0.11
CA VAL A 35 -10.69 2.90 0.26
C VAL A 35 -11.47 4.22 0.33
N SER A 36 -12.48 4.41 -0.52
CA SER A 36 -13.40 5.56 -0.41
C SER A 36 -14.21 5.51 0.87
N LEU A 37 -14.61 4.33 1.36
CA LEU A 37 -15.26 4.20 2.66
C LEU A 37 -14.31 4.62 3.80
N LEU A 38 -13.07 4.15 3.77
CA LEU A 38 -12.05 4.54 4.76
C LEU A 38 -11.78 6.04 4.74
N LEU A 39 -11.71 6.65 3.54
CA LEU A 39 -11.60 8.09 3.39
C LEU A 39 -12.78 8.84 4.02
N ARG A 40 -14.03 8.40 3.79
CA ARG A 40 -15.21 9.04 4.39
C ARG A 40 -15.20 9.00 5.92
N LEU A 41 -14.63 7.96 6.50
CA LEU A 41 -14.47 7.80 7.96
C LEU A 41 -13.26 8.56 8.51
N HIS A 42 -12.33 8.98 7.64
CA HIS A 42 -11.12 9.66 8.03
C HIS A 42 -11.36 11.15 8.26
N THR A 43 -10.89 11.64 9.42
CA THR A 43 -10.80 13.07 9.73
C THR A 43 -9.52 13.62 9.12
N VAL A 44 -9.66 14.57 8.21
CA VAL A 44 -8.52 15.17 7.49
C VAL A 44 -7.87 16.23 8.37
N ASP A 45 -6.58 16.06 8.64
CA ASP A 45 -5.73 17.06 9.31
C ASP A 45 -4.71 17.62 8.30
N PRO A 46 -4.76 18.92 7.94
CA PRO A 46 -3.81 19.53 7.00
C PRO A 46 -2.34 19.44 7.44
N GLU A 47 -2.08 19.30 8.74
CA GLU A 47 -0.73 19.27 9.31
C GLU A 47 -0.21 17.84 9.54
N CYS A 48 -0.97 16.82 9.13
CA CYS A 48 -0.63 15.42 9.33
C CYS A 48 0.74 15.03 8.71
N ALA A 49 1.25 13.90 9.19
CA ALA A 49 2.32 13.20 8.50
C ALA A 49 1.80 12.67 7.16
N ILE A 50 2.66 12.59 6.16
CA ILE A 50 2.28 12.21 4.80
C ILE A 50 2.98 10.92 4.41
N GLN A 51 2.21 9.99 3.84
CA GLN A 51 2.76 8.92 3.03
C GLN A 51 2.85 9.39 1.58
N SER A 52 4.07 9.52 1.07
CA SER A 52 4.34 9.71 -0.36
C SER A 52 4.39 8.35 -1.05
N ILE A 53 3.68 8.24 -2.17
CA ILE A 53 3.49 7.01 -2.92
C ILE A 53 3.94 7.28 -4.35
N SER A 54 5.03 6.63 -4.74
CA SER A 54 5.53 6.61 -6.12
C SER A 54 4.85 5.50 -6.91
N ARG A 55 4.61 5.75 -8.20
CA ARG A 55 4.20 4.71 -9.16
C ARG A 55 5.41 3.86 -9.56
N PHE A 56 5.19 2.56 -9.77
CA PHE A 56 6.22 1.65 -10.26
C PHE A 56 6.46 1.87 -11.76
N ILE A 57 7.41 2.73 -12.09
CA ILE A 57 7.79 3.06 -13.48
C ILE A 57 9.12 2.46 -13.91
N HIS A 58 9.95 2.04 -12.96
CA HIS A 58 11.29 1.51 -13.24
C HIS A 58 11.74 0.52 -12.14
N PRO A 59 12.43 -0.58 -12.47
CA PRO A 59 12.86 -1.60 -11.49
C PRO A 59 13.78 -1.09 -10.37
N SER A 60 14.44 0.06 -10.56
CA SER A 60 15.29 0.67 -9.54
C SER A 60 14.52 1.48 -8.49
N LEU A 61 13.22 1.69 -8.69
CA LEU A 61 12.34 2.45 -7.81
C LEU A 61 11.39 1.50 -7.10
N ILE A 62 11.22 1.69 -5.80
CA ILE A 62 10.11 1.07 -5.07
C ILE A 62 8.90 1.93 -5.38
N GLY A 63 7.85 1.31 -5.91
CA GLY A 63 6.65 2.00 -6.32
C GLY A 63 5.47 1.05 -6.39
N MET A 64 4.28 1.63 -6.38
CA MET A 64 3.01 0.96 -6.48
C MET A 64 2.62 0.69 -7.93
N SER A 65 2.07 -0.48 -8.20
CA SER A 65 1.46 -0.87 -9.45
C SER A 65 0.33 0.08 -9.88
N ASP A 66 0.10 0.13 -11.19
CA ASP A 66 -0.75 1.14 -11.83
C ASP A 66 -2.17 1.23 -11.26
N VAL A 67 -2.83 0.08 -11.11
CA VAL A 67 -4.25 0.02 -10.72
C VAL A 67 -4.49 0.62 -9.33
N PRO A 68 -3.85 0.13 -8.24
CA PRO A 68 -4.02 0.73 -6.93
C PRO A 68 -3.48 2.17 -6.89
N PHE A 69 -2.40 2.49 -7.61
CA PHE A 69 -1.88 3.85 -7.66
C PHE A 69 -2.93 4.85 -8.19
N LEU A 70 -3.59 4.53 -9.30
CA LEU A 70 -4.63 5.40 -9.89
C LEU A 70 -5.84 5.58 -8.98
N VAL A 71 -6.21 4.55 -8.21
CA VAL A 71 -7.27 4.65 -7.20
C VAL A 71 -6.84 5.61 -6.08
N LEU A 72 -5.61 5.46 -5.55
CA LEU A 72 -5.11 6.34 -4.49
C LEU A 72 -4.87 7.78 -4.98
N GLN A 73 -4.58 7.97 -6.27
CA GLN A 73 -4.51 9.30 -6.88
C GLN A 73 -5.88 10.00 -6.87
N ARG A 74 -6.95 9.30 -7.29
CA ARG A 74 -8.33 9.82 -7.18
C ARG A 74 -8.72 10.11 -5.73
N LEU A 75 -8.30 9.26 -4.80
CA LEU A 75 -8.52 9.46 -3.36
C LEU A 75 -7.84 10.73 -2.85
N ALA A 76 -6.63 11.02 -3.33
CA ALA A 76 -5.90 12.24 -3.00
C ALA A 76 -6.57 13.50 -3.58
N ASP A 77 -7.21 13.38 -4.74
CA ASP A 77 -8.00 14.47 -5.32
C ASP A 77 -9.26 14.75 -4.48
N GLU A 78 -10.00 13.70 -4.08
CA GLU A 78 -11.16 13.83 -3.18
C GLU A 78 -10.77 14.43 -1.81
N LEU A 79 -9.59 14.08 -1.28
CA LEU A 79 -9.03 14.69 -0.07
C LEU A 79 -8.81 16.19 -0.22
N VAL A 80 -8.24 16.63 -1.35
CA VAL A 80 -8.01 18.05 -1.63
C VAL A 80 -9.32 18.81 -1.82
N GLU A 81 -10.33 18.19 -2.45
CA GLU A 81 -11.65 18.79 -2.57
C GLU A 81 -12.31 19.01 -1.20
N ARG A 82 -12.15 18.05 -0.29
CA ARG A 82 -12.67 18.12 1.09
C ARG A 82 -11.90 19.11 1.97
N GLU A 83 -10.58 19.15 1.82
CA GLU A 83 -9.69 20.01 2.61
C GLU A 83 -8.63 20.67 1.71
N PRO A 84 -8.97 21.82 1.11
CA PRO A 84 -8.07 22.53 0.20
C PRO A 84 -6.76 22.99 0.86
N ALA A 85 -6.70 23.13 2.19
CA ALA A 85 -5.47 23.50 2.89
C ALA A 85 -4.35 22.48 2.69
N LEU A 86 -4.67 21.22 2.33
CA LEU A 86 -3.69 20.22 1.95
C LEU A 86 -2.79 20.70 0.80
N LEU A 87 -3.25 21.56 -0.12
CA LEU A 87 -2.42 22.12 -1.20
C LEU A 87 -1.30 23.05 -0.73
N GLN A 88 -1.29 23.45 0.55
CA GLN A 88 -0.14 24.14 1.14
C GLN A 88 1.07 23.19 1.30
N ARG A 89 0.81 21.89 1.36
CA ARG A 89 1.82 20.82 1.47
C ARG A 89 2.39 20.46 0.09
N PRO A 90 3.71 20.54 -0.14
CA PRO A 90 4.33 20.22 -1.43
C PRO A 90 3.96 18.83 -1.96
N SER A 91 3.87 17.82 -1.08
CA SER A 91 3.50 16.45 -1.45
C SER A 91 2.09 16.36 -2.07
N PHE A 92 1.14 17.18 -1.62
CA PHE A 92 -0.19 17.27 -2.24
C PHE A 92 -0.20 18.22 -3.44
N ARG A 93 0.55 19.33 -3.39
CA ARG A 93 0.56 20.33 -4.47
C ARG A 93 1.22 19.83 -5.75
N CYS A 94 2.26 19.02 -5.64
CA CYS A 94 3.11 18.59 -6.75
C CYS A 94 2.81 17.17 -7.23
N ARG A 95 1.64 16.60 -6.88
CA ARG A 95 1.19 15.30 -7.38
C ARG A 95 1.14 15.30 -8.91
N ASN A 96 1.44 14.14 -9.51
CA ASN A 96 1.48 13.94 -10.96
C ASN A 96 1.25 12.46 -11.29
N ASP A 97 1.43 12.08 -12.56
CA ASP A 97 1.21 10.71 -13.06
C ASP A 97 2.13 9.64 -12.46
N HIS A 98 3.13 10.05 -11.67
CA HIS A 98 4.15 9.21 -11.05
C HIS A 98 4.19 9.33 -9.53
N GLU A 99 3.59 10.36 -8.94
CA GLU A 99 3.64 10.61 -7.49
C GLU A 99 2.27 11.06 -6.97
N THR A 100 1.80 10.38 -5.92
CA THR A 100 0.65 10.79 -5.13
C THR A 100 0.98 10.81 -3.64
N ALA A 101 0.09 11.38 -2.83
CA ALA A 101 0.28 11.53 -1.40
C ALA A 101 -1.02 11.27 -0.65
N LEU A 102 -0.92 10.64 0.52
CA LEU A 102 -2.02 10.44 1.44
C LEU A 102 -1.62 10.88 2.85
N PRO A 103 -2.57 11.31 3.70
CA PRO A 103 -2.35 11.36 5.14
C PRO A 103 -1.84 10.00 5.63
N LEU A 104 -0.81 10.00 6.47
CA LEU A 104 -0.17 8.79 6.94
C LEU A 104 -1.16 7.89 7.71
N GLU A 105 -2.05 8.50 8.47
CA GLU A 105 -3.09 7.82 9.22
C GLU A 105 -4.09 7.12 8.29
N LEU A 106 -4.42 7.73 7.14
CA LEU A 106 -5.27 7.10 6.12
C LEU A 106 -4.54 5.94 5.43
N TRP A 107 -3.25 6.11 5.11
CA TRP A 107 -2.41 5.02 4.60
C TRP A 107 -2.42 3.82 5.55
N PHE A 108 -2.19 4.05 6.86
CA PHE A 108 -2.23 2.98 7.84
C PHE A 108 -3.62 2.36 8.02
N ALA A 109 -4.70 3.13 7.87
CA ALA A 109 -6.05 2.59 7.88
C ALA A 109 -6.26 1.61 6.71
N ILE A 110 -5.80 1.96 5.51
CA ILE A 110 -5.85 1.10 4.31
C ILE A 110 -4.99 -0.15 4.51
N VAL A 111 -3.76 -0.01 5.01
CA VAL A 111 -2.86 -1.14 5.29
C VAL A 111 -3.47 -2.10 6.32
N ARG A 112 -4.05 -1.57 7.40
CA ARG A 112 -4.71 -2.37 8.43
C ARG A 112 -5.90 -3.13 7.85
N HIS A 113 -6.76 -2.44 7.10
CA HIS A 113 -7.88 -3.07 6.40
C HIS A 113 -7.41 -4.19 5.46
N ALA A 114 -6.37 -3.94 4.66
CA ALA A 114 -5.79 -4.96 3.78
C ALA A 114 -5.23 -6.18 4.55
N ARG A 115 -4.66 -5.97 5.74
CA ARG A 115 -4.18 -7.06 6.60
C ARG A 115 -5.31 -7.88 7.23
N GLU A 116 -6.49 -7.31 7.42
CA GLU A 116 -7.66 -8.08 7.87
C GLU A 116 -8.13 -9.07 6.81
N TYR A 117 -7.89 -8.79 5.53
CA TYR A 117 -8.18 -9.70 4.40
C TYR A 117 -7.06 -10.71 4.15
N PHE A 118 -5.82 -10.35 4.47
CA PHE A 118 -4.65 -11.18 4.27
C PHE A 118 -3.79 -11.10 5.53
N ASP A 119 -3.95 -12.05 6.47
CA ASP A 119 -2.96 -12.24 7.50
C ASP A 119 -1.68 -12.80 6.83
N PRO A 120 -0.59 -12.00 6.70
CA PRO A 120 0.61 -12.46 6.02
C PRO A 120 1.25 -13.64 6.75
N ALA A 121 1.07 -13.72 8.07
CA ALA A 121 1.55 -14.86 8.86
C ALA A 121 0.74 -16.12 8.57
N GLU A 122 -0.59 -16.00 8.39
CA GLU A 122 -1.44 -17.11 7.97
C GLU A 122 -1.09 -17.59 6.56
N SER A 123 -0.84 -16.67 5.61
CA SER A 123 -0.45 -17.01 4.25
C SER A 123 0.92 -17.68 4.17
N ASP A 124 1.91 -17.17 4.92
CA ASP A 124 3.23 -17.78 5.03
C ASP A 124 3.14 -19.17 5.70
N ALA A 125 2.35 -19.29 6.76
CA ALA A 125 2.10 -20.56 7.43
C ALA A 125 1.41 -21.57 6.49
N ALA A 126 0.41 -21.14 5.72
CA ALA A 126 -0.27 -21.99 4.75
C ALA A 126 0.69 -22.45 3.63
N PHE A 127 1.57 -21.57 3.14
CA PHE A 127 2.61 -21.93 2.17
C PHE A 127 3.58 -22.95 2.74
N LEU A 128 4.08 -22.73 3.97
CA LEU A 128 4.98 -23.67 4.64
C LEU A 128 4.32 -25.02 4.86
N VAL A 129 3.07 -25.04 5.32
CA VAL A 129 2.28 -26.26 5.52
C VAL A 129 2.08 -27.01 4.20
N ALA A 130 1.81 -26.31 3.10
CA ALA A 130 1.69 -26.94 1.78
C ALA A 130 3.01 -27.61 1.35
N ARG A 131 4.15 -26.94 1.52
CA ARG A 131 5.48 -27.50 1.19
C ARG A 131 5.85 -28.70 2.07
N LEU A 132 5.55 -28.64 3.36
CA LEU A 132 5.74 -29.78 4.26
C LEU A 132 4.90 -30.99 3.84
N ARG A 133 3.65 -30.77 3.38
CA ARG A 133 2.78 -31.83 2.85
C ARG A 133 3.28 -32.43 1.54
N GLU A 134 4.01 -31.67 0.74
CA GLU A 134 4.69 -32.14 -0.48
C GLU A 134 5.98 -32.94 -0.16
N GLY A 135 6.35 -33.09 1.11
CA GLY A 135 7.49 -33.89 1.54
C GLY A 135 8.80 -33.11 1.70
N PHE A 136 8.76 -31.78 1.56
CA PHE A 136 9.92 -30.94 1.84
C PHE A 136 10.23 -30.93 3.34
N THR A 137 11.51 -30.85 3.70
CA THR A 137 11.92 -30.57 5.07
C THR A 137 11.58 -29.12 5.46
N SER A 138 11.51 -28.83 6.76
CA SER A 138 11.22 -27.46 7.24
C SER A 138 12.20 -26.42 6.72
N GLU A 139 13.48 -26.78 6.56
CA GLU A 139 14.50 -25.88 6.02
C GLU A 139 14.27 -25.60 4.52
N GLU A 140 13.94 -26.62 3.73
CA GLU A 140 13.67 -26.47 2.30
C GLU A 140 12.38 -25.68 2.06
N ALA A 141 11.32 -25.96 2.81
CA ALA A 141 10.07 -25.19 2.77
C ALA A 141 10.30 -23.70 3.06
N PHE A 142 11.13 -23.39 4.05
CA PHE A 142 11.46 -22.00 4.40
C PHE A 142 12.34 -21.33 3.33
N ARG A 143 13.32 -22.03 2.77
CA ARG A 143 14.13 -21.53 1.64
C ARG A 143 13.26 -21.28 0.39
N SER A 144 12.29 -22.14 0.11
CA SER A 144 11.32 -21.95 -0.98
C SER A 144 10.41 -20.75 -0.74
N LEU A 145 9.97 -20.50 0.50
CA LEU A 145 9.21 -19.30 0.86
C LEU A 145 10.04 -18.02 0.64
N ILE A 146 11.31 -18.01 1.07
CA ILE A 146 12.22 -16.88 0.83
C ILE A 146 12.42 -16.67 -0.67
N ALA A 147 12.63 -17.74 -1.43
CA ALA A 147 12.81 -17.66 -2.88
C ALA A 147 11.55 -17.14 -3.59
N SER A 148 10.36 -17.62 -3.22
CA SER A 148 9.09 -17.18 -3.81
C SER A 148 8.77 -15.71 -3.52
N LYS A 149 9.23 -15.19 -2.38
CA LYS A 149 9.13 -13.76 -2.03
C LYS A 149 10.17 -12.88 -2.72
N ARG A 150 11.31 -13.43 -3.15
CA ARG A 150 12.36 -12.68 -3.86
C ARG A 150 12.15 -12.59 -5.37
N SER A 151 11.32 -13.46 -5.94
CA SER A 151 11.01 -13.50 -7.38
C SER A 151 9.73 -12.77 -7.78
N LYS A 152 9.03 -12.14 -6.82
CA LYS A 152 7.95 -11.19 -7.08
C LYS A 152 8.52 -9.78 -7.00
#